data_AF-I3NPA4-F1
#
_entry.id   AF-I3NPA4-F1
#
_cell.length_a   1.000
_cell.length_b   1.000
_cell.length_c   1.000
_cell.angle_alpha   90.00
_cell.angle_beta   90.00
_cell.angle_gamma   90.00
#
_symmetry.space_group_name_H-M   'P 1'
#
loop_
_entity.id
_entity.type
_entity.pdbx_description
1 polymer ?
#
loop_
_entity_poly.entity_id
_entity_poly.type
_entity_poly.pdbx_seq_one_letter_code
_entity_poly.pdbx_strand_id
1 'polypeptide(L)'
;RENEKLTMTMVGDIMMGRHVKEIVNRYGTDYVFRHVSPYLKNSDYVSGNFEHPVLLEDKKNYQKADKNIHLSAKEETVKAVKEAGFTVLNLANNHMTDYGAKGTKDTIKAFKEADL
;
A
#
# COMPACT_ATOMS: atom_id res chain seq x y z
N ARG A 1 -6.83 -29.59 10.69
CA ARG A 1 -7.00 -31.06 10.50
C ARG A 1 -5.89 -31.55 9.57
N GLU A 2 -5.39 -32.79 9.71
CA GLU A 2 -4.14 -33.32 9.07
C GLU A 2 -3.99 -33.19 7.54
N ASN A 3 -4.97 -32.63 6.81
CA ASN A 3 -4.92 -32.39 5.37
C ASN A 3 -5.26 -30.94 4.95
N GLU A 4 -5.34 -30.00 5.90
CA GLU A 4 -5.54 -28.59 5.58
C GLU A 4 -4.19 -27.97 5.19
N LYS A 5 -4.05 -27.58 3.93
CA LYS A 5 -2.89 -26.85 3.42
C LYS A 5 -3.09 -25.36 3.69
N LEU A 6 -2.13 -24.74 4.35
CA LEU A 6 -2.05 -23.29 4.46
C LEU A 6 -1.35 -22.73 3.22
N THR A 7 -1.98 -21.77 2.57
CA THR A 7 -1.49 -21.10 1.36
C THR A 7 -1.12 -19.65 1.66
N MET A 8 0.06 -19.24 1.21
CA MET A 8 0.57 -17.89 1.41
C MET A 8 1.05 -17.31 0.08
N THR A 9 0.67 -16.07 -0.20
CA THR A 9 1.26 -15.27 -1.27
C THR A 9 2.08 -14.14 -0.68
N MET A 10 3.31 -13.95 -1.16
CA MET A 10 4.18 -12.85 -0.78
C MET A 10 4.56 -12.08 -2.03
N VAL A 11 4.33 -10.79 -2.04
CA VAL A 11 4.77 -9.89 -3.12
C VAL A 11 5.84 -8.94 -2.61
N GLY A 12 6.55 -8.32 -3.56
CA GLY A 12 7.53 -7.28 -3.26
C GLY A 12 6.88 -5.93 -2.98
N ASP A 13 7.55 -4.87 -3.43
CA ASP A 13 7.17 -3.50 -3.15
C ASP A 13 5.89 -3.07 -3.87
N ILE A 14 4.98 -2.45 -3.13
CA ILE A 14 3.73 -1.88 -3.62
C ILE A 14 3.91 -0.36 -3.75
N MET A 15 4.31 0.06 -4.94
CA MET A 15 4.62 1.46 -5.25
C MET A 15 3.54 2.09 -6.15
N MET A 16 2.75 3.02 -5.59
CA MET A 16 1.64 3.71 -6.27
C MET A 16 2.03 5.10 -6.79
N GLY A 17 3.31 5.44 -6.75
CA GLY A 17 3.86 6.68 -7.27
C GLY A 17 4.24 6.62 -8.75
N ARG A 18 4.90 7.68 -9.24
CA ARG A 18 5.47 7.78 -10.60
C ARG A 18 4.43 7.41 -11.68
N HIS A 19 4.80 6.58 -12.66
CA HIS A 19 3.90 6.16 -13.75
C HIS A 19 2.70 5.33 -13.26
N VAL A 20 2.81 4.63 -12.12
CA VAL A 20 1.64 3.94 -11.53
C VAL A 20 0.58 4.96 -11.14
N LYS A 21 0.98 6.13 -10.63
CA LYS A 21 0.07 7.23 -10.32
C LYS A 21 -0.71 7.71 -11.55
N GLU A 22 -0.08 7.74 -12.74
CA GLU A 22 -0.76 8.11 -13.98
C GLU A 22 -1.86 7.10 -14.34
N ILE A 23 -1.58 5.80 -14.17
CA ILE A 23 -2.57 4.73 -14.35
C ILE A 23 -3.70 4.85 -13.32
N VAL A 24 -3.36 5.04 -12.04
CA VAL A 24 -4.34 5.22 -10.95
C VAL A 24 -5.24 6.43 -11.21
N ASN A 25 -4.69 7.56 -11.66
CA ASN A 25 -5.47 8.74 -11.99
C ASN A 25 -6.45 8.51 -13.15
N ARG A 26 -6.13 7.60 -14.08
CA ARG A 26 -6.96 7.33 -15.26
C ARG A 26 -8.02 6.26 -15.02
N TYR A 27 -7.70 5.23 -14.25
CA TYR A 27 -8.52 4.02 -14.14
C TYR A 27 -8.98 3.68 -12.73
N GLY A 28 -8.52 4.42 -11.70
CA GLY A 28 -8.77 4.10 -10.30
C GLY A 28 -7.64 3.27 -9.68
N THR A 29 -7.57 3.28 -8.35
CA THR A 29 -6.49 2.65 -7.60
C THR A 29 -6.58 1.13 -7.61
N ASP A 30 -7.78 0.57 -7.65
CA ASP A 30 -8.08 -0.86 -7.75
C ASP A 30 -7.61 -1.47 -9.08
N TYR A 31 -7.58 -0.66 -10.16
CA TYR A 31 -7.19 -1.12 -11.49
C TYR A 31 -5.81 -1.77 -11.52
N VAL A 32 -4.86 -1.32 -10.69
CA VAL A 32 -3.50 -1.88 -10.64
C VAL A 32 -3.48 -3.34 -10.17
N PHE A 33 -4.49 -3.77 -9.42
CA PHE A 33 -4.59 -5.12 -8.88
C PHE A 33 -5.47 -6.06 -9.71
N ARG A 34 -6.25 -5.53 -10.66
CA ARG A 34 -7.34 -6.26 -11.37
C ARG A 34 -6.99 -7.66 -11.88
N HIS A 35 -5.76 -7.87 -12.36
CA HIS A 35 -5.33 -9.16 -12.91
C HIS A 35 -4.69 -10.08 -11.87
N VAL A 36 -4.19 -9.53 -10.75
CA VAL A 36 -3.54 -10.30 -9.70
C VAL A 36 -4.49 -10.67 -8.56
N SER A 37 -5.56 -9.89 -8.33
CA SER A 37 -6.51 -10.12 -7.24
C SER A 37 -7.07 -11.55 -7.18
N PRO A 38 -7.38 -12.26 -8.29
CA PRO A 38 -7.83 -13.65 -8.21
C PRO A 38 -6.80 -14.58 -7.54
N TYR A 39 -5.51 -14.37 -7.77
CA TYR A 39 -4.44 -15.17 -7.18
C TYR A 39 -4.23 -14.82 -5.70
N LEU A 40 -4.27 -13.52 -5.37
CA LEU A 40 -4.15 -13.06 -3.99
C LEU A 40 -5.31 -13.60 -3.14
N LYS A 41 -6.55 -13.46 -3.61
CA LYS A 41 -7.76 -13.92 -2.90
C LYS A 41 -7.87 -15.43 -2.79
N ASN A 42 -7.09 -16.19 -3.55
CA ASN A 42 -7.04 -17.65 -3.45
C ASN A 42 -6.00 -18.14 -2.42
N SER A 43 -5.39 -17.23 -1.65
CA SER A 43 -4.47 -17.56 -0.56
C SER A 43 -5.10 -17.28 0.80
N ASP A 44 -4.76 -18.09 1.81
CA ASP A 44 -5.18 -17.86 3.20
C ASP A 44 -4.49 -16.63 3.82
N TYR A 45 -3.26 -16.35 3.36
CA TYR A 45 -2.47 -15.21 3.81
C TYR A 45 -1.80 -14.52 2.63
N VAL A 46 -1.83 -13.18 2.61
CA VAL A 46 -1.22 -12.37 1.55
C VAL A 46 -0.43 -11.23 2.19
N SER A 47 0.88 -11.22 1.93
CA SER A 47 1.82 -10.22 2.43
C SER A 47 2.45 -9.42 1.30
N GLY A 48 2.84 -8.18 1.59
CA GLY A 48 3.60 -7.31 0.69
C GLY A 48 4.37 -6.23 1.45
N ASN A 49 5.25 -5.52 0.74
CA ASN A 49 6.00 -4.40 1.29
C ASN A 49 5.43 -3.08 0.79
N PHE A 50 4.87 -2.26 1.66
CA PHE A 50 4.25 -0.99 1.28
C PHE A 50 5.31 0.12 1.27
N GLU A 51 5.53 0.67 0.07
CA GLU A 51 6.75 1.43 -0.22
C GLU A 51 6.76 2.85 0.38
N HIS A 52 5.63 3.55 0.35
CA HIS A 52 5.57 5.00 0.57
C HIS A 52 4.44 5.38 1.54
N PRO A 53 4.44 6.59 2.10
CA PRO A 53 3.38 7.00 3.01
C PRO A 53 2.06 7.27 2.27
N VAL A 54 0.97 6.91 2.94
CA VAL A 54 -0.38 7.41 2.64
C VAL A 54 -0.55 8.76 3.32
N LEU A 55 -0.90 9.77 2.53
CA LEU A 55 -1.16 11.12 3.02
C LEU A 55 -2.66 11.35 3.10
N LEU A 56 -3.15 11.74 4.28
CA LEU A 56 -4.56 12.01 4.56
C LEU A 56 -4.93 13.48 4.35
N GLU A 57 -3.93 14.35 4.18
CA GLU A 57 -4.11 15.77 3.86
C GLU A 57 -3.35 16.16 2.59
N ASP A 58 -3.49 17.43 2.18
CA ASP A 58 -2.70 18.00 1.10
C ASP A 58 -1.19 17.90 1.41
N LYS A 59 -0.40 17.51 0.40
CA LYS A 59 1.06 17.37 0.47
C LYS A 59 1.78 18.59 1.04
N LYS A 60 1.23 19.79 0.89
CA LYS A 60 1.80 21.04 1.44
C LYS A 60 1.81 21.07 2.96
N ASN A 61 0.98 20.25 3.63
CA ASN A 61 0.88 20.16 5.08
C ASN A 61 1.86 19.15 5.69
N TYR A 62 2.84 18.67 4.91
CA TYR A 62 3.83 17.69 5.32
C TYR A 62 5.24 18.21 5.10
N GLN A 63 6.12 17.90 6.04
CA GLN A 63 7.56 18.09 5.85
C GLN A 63 8.09 16.99 4.93
N LYS A 64 8.75 17.38 3.84
CA LYS A 64 9.44 16.43 2.95
C LYS A 64 10.81 16.09 3.50
N ALA A 65 11.22 14.83 3.35
CA ALA A 65 12.59 14.42 3.62
C ALA A 65 13.57 15.12 2.66
N ASP A 66 14.81 15.34 3.11
CA ASP A 66 15.87 15.92 2.26
C ASP A 66 16.44 14.85 1.31
N LYS A 67 15.78 14.68 0.16
CA LYS A 67 16.13 13.73 -0.90
C LYS A 67 15.50 14.14 -2.24
N ASN A 68 15.96 13.54 -3.34
CA ASN A 68 15.51 13.90 -4.68
C ASN A 68 14.15 13.30 -5.10
N ILE A 69 13.75 12.18 -4.49
CA ILE A 69 12.57 11.42 -4.90
C ILE A 69 11.64 11.27 -3.69
N HIS A 70 10.42 11.78 -3.84
CA HIS A 70 9.35 11.61 -2.85
C HIS A 70 8.20 10.83 -3.45
N LEU A 71 7.82 9.74 -2.79
CA LEU A 71 6.70 8.89 -3.13
C LEU A 71 5.60 9.06 -2.10
N SER A 72 4.34 8.97 -2.54
CA SER A 72 3.18 8.94 -1.67
C SER A 72 1.97 8.42 -2.40
N ALA A 73 1.07 7.83 -1.65
CA ALA A 73 -0.26 7.43 -2.04
C ALA A 73 -1.31 8.32 -1.40
N LYS A 74 -2.52 8.25 -1.96
CA LYS A 74 -3.73 8.75 -1.30
C LYS A 74 -4.40 7.63 -0.50
N GLU A 75 -5.29 8.00 0.42
CA GLU A 75 -6.03 7.10 1.30
C GLU A 75 -6.73 5.94 0.56
N GLU A 76 -7.25 6.19 -0.65
CA GLU A 76 -7.95 5.16 -1.44
C GLU A 76 -7.04 3.97 -1.80
N THR A 77 -5.72 4.12 -1.68
CA THR A 77 -4.75 3.03 -1.85
C THR A 77 -4.89 1.96 -0.79
N VAL A 78 -5.17 2.33 0.47
CA VAL A 78 -5.33 1.36 1.56
C VAL A 78 -6.54 0.47 1.28
N LYS A 79 -7.65 1.09 0.85
CA LYS A 79 -8.85 0.39 0.44
C LYS A 79 -8.58 -0.57 -0.73
N ALA A 80 -7.90 -0.09 -1.77
CA ALA A 80 -7.58 -0.94 -2.94
C ALA A 80 -6.72 -2.15 -2.56
N VAL A 81 -5.76 -1.98 -1.64
CA VAL A 81 -4.93 -3.08 -1.14
C VAL A 81 -5.75 -4.07 -0.32
N LYS A 82 -6.63 -3.61 0.59
CA LYS A 82 -7.56 -4.49 1.32
C LYS A 82 -8.44 -5.29 0.35
N GLU A 83 -9.07 -4.61 -0.61
CA GLU A 83 -9.97 -5.21 -1.59
C GLU A 83 -9.26 -6.16 -2.56
N ALA A 84 -7.95 -5.99 -2.77
CA ALA A 84 -7.13 -6.89 -3.57
C ALA A 84 -6.86 -8.24 -2.86
N GLY A 85 -7.05 -8.33 -1.54
CA GLY A 85 -6.91 -9.55 -0.76
C GLY A 85 -5.67 -9.59 0.16
N PHE A 86 -4.99 -8.46 0.38
CA PHE A 86 -3.89 -8.40 1.33
C PHE A 86 -4.39 -8.59 2.76
N THR A 87 -3.62 -9.33 3.57
CA THR A 87 -3.92 -9.60 4.98
C THR A 87 -2.91 -8.97 5.92
N VAL A 88 -1.70 -8.68 5.44
CA VAL A 88 -0.66 -7.94 6.16
C VAL A 88 0.13 -7.09 5.17
N LEU A 89 0.63 -5.95 5.62
CA LEU A 89 1.68 -5.23 4.91
C LEU A 89 2.82 -4.82 5.84
N ASN A 90 4.04 -4.99 5.36
CA ASN A 90 5.21 -4.41 5.98
C ASN A 90 5.32 -2.93 5.57
N LEU A 91 5.60 -2.04 6.53
CA LEU A 91 5.82 -0.61 6.28
C LEU A 91 7.29 -0.21 6.36
N ALA A 92 8.19 -1.11 6.75
CA ALA A 92 9.61 -0.86 6.87
C ALA A 92 10.26 -0.77 5.49
N ASN A 93 10.12 0.40 4.87
CA ASN A 93 10.61 0.70 3.53
C ASN A 93 11.35 2.05 3.49
N ASN A 94 12.32 2.19 2.59
CA ASN A 94 13.16 3.38 2.43
C ASN A 94 12.40 4.63 1.94
N HIS A 95 11.16 4.49 1.48
CA HIS A 95 10.30 5.60 1.09
C HIS A 95 9.18 5.92 2.10
N MET A 96 9.03 5.15 3.18
CA MET A 96 7.96 5.33 4.20
C MET A 96 8.03 6.68 4.93
N THR A 97 9.23 7.28 5.02
CA THR A 97 9.47 8.55 5.72
C THR A 97 9.64 9.75 4.78
N ASP A 98 9.30 9.61 3.49
CA ASP A 98 9.43 10.67 2.49
C ASP A 98 8.67 11.96 2.86
N TYR A 99 7.60 11.83 3.65
CA TYR A 99 6.78 12.94 4.18
C TYR A 99 6.84 13.03 5.71
N GLY A 100 7.98 12.61 6.26
CA GLY A 100 8.33 12.70 7.67
C GLY A 100 7.43 11.88 8.59
N ALA A 101 7.56 12.12 9.90
CA ALA A 101 6.83 11.38 10.92
C ALA A 101 5.31 11.52 10.79
N LYS A 102 4.81 12.65 10.26
CA LYS A 102 3.38 12.85 10.02
C LYS A 102 2.86 11.86 8.96
N GLY A 103 3.52 11.78 7.79
CA GLY A 103 3.11 10.84 6.74
C GLY A 103 3.16 9.38 7.19
N THR A 104 4.18 8.99 7.97
CA THR A 104 4.25 7.64 8.53
C THR A 104 3.12 7.35 9.52
N LYS A 105 2.79 8.30 10.42
CA LYS A 105 1.68 8.16 11.37
C LYS A 105 0.33 8.07 10.66
N ASP A 106 0.12 8.89 9.63
CA ASP A 106 -1.09 8.88 8.81
C ASP A 106 -1.26 7.53 8.10
N THR A 107 -0.15 6.95 7.61
CA THR A 107 -0.14 5.61 7.01
C THR A 107 -0.58 4.56 8.03
N ILE A 108 0.05 4.54 9.21
CA ILE A 108 -0.33 3.58 10.27
C ILE A 108 -1.80 3.75 10.66
N LYS A 109 -2.29 4.98 10.74
CA LYS A 109 -3.69 5.27 11.05
C LYS A 109 -4.62 4.70 9.98
N ALA A 110 -4.37 5.02 8.70
CA ALA A 110 -5.22 4.59 7.60
C ALA A 110 -5.30 3.05 7.49
N PHE A 111 -4.17 2.36 7.69
CA PHE A 111 -4.11 0.91 7.70
C PHE A 111 -4.91 0.30 8.86
N LYS A 112 -4.75 0.83 10.08
CA LYS A 112 -5.53 0.39 11.24
C LYS A 112 -7.03 0.60 11.06
N GLU A 113 -7.43 1.73 10.49
CA GLU A 113 -8.85 2.03 10.20
C GLU A 113 -9.44 1.10 9.13
N ALA A 114 -8.59 0.56 8.24
CA ALA A 114 -8.95 -0.44 7.24
C ALA A 114 -8.83 -1.90 7.73
N ASP A 115 -8.53 -2.11 9.02
CA ASP A 115 -8.29 -3.42 9.62
C ASP A 115 -7.16 -4.19 8.90
N LEU A 116 -6.02 -3.51 8.68
CA LEU A 116 -4.78 -4.01 8.07
C LEU A 116 -3.53 -3.65 8.87
#